data_AF-A0A660XYH7-F1
#
_entry.id   AF-A0A660XYH7-F1
#
_cell.length_a   1.000
_cell.length_b   1.000
_cell.length_c   1.000
_cell.angle_alpha   90.00
_cell.angle_beta   90.00
_cell.angle_gamma   90.00
#
_symmetry.space_group_name_H-M   'P 1'
#
loop_
_entity.id
_entity.type
_entity.pdbx_description
1 polymer ?
#
loop_
_entity_poly.entity_id
_entity_poly.type
_entity_poly.pdbx_seq_one_letter_code
_entity_poly.pdbx_strand_id
1 'polypeptide(L)' 'AVANRVALELNSHSKDPDRYFVRRCLEKGATIAIGTDSHSPEEFGDFSYHSRMLAECGVTEEDLEAVLWDKTH' A
#
# COMPACT_ATOMS: atom_id res chain seq x y z
N ALA A 1 6.61 7.54 10.32
CA ALA A 1 5.95 6.27 9.94
C ALA A 1 6.79 5.08 10.41
N VAL A 2 7.86 4.71 9.70
CA VAL A 2 8.69 3.51 9.99
C VAL A 2 9.17 3.41 11.44
N ALA A 3 9.85 4.43 11.98
CA ALA A 3 10.37 4.40 13.36
C ALA A 3 9.27 4.23 14.44
N ASN A 4 8.04 4.64 14.12
CA ASN A 4 6.88 4.54 15.00
C ASN A 4 5.98 3.36 14.64
N ARG A 5 6.38 2.49 13.70
CA ARG A 5 5.58 1.36 13.19
C ARG A 5 4.18 1.75 12.72
N VAL A 6 4.09 2.90 12.06
CA VAL A 6 2.85 3.35 11.43
C VAL A 6 2.88 2.95 9.97
N ALA A 7 1.86 2.20 9.53
CA ALA A 7 1.68 1.83 8.13
C ALA A 7 1.30 3.04 7.27
N LEU A 8 1.75 3.05 6.03
CA LEU A 8 1.35 4.02 5.02
C LEU A 8 0.11 3.52 4.29
N GLU A 9 -0.97 4.28 4.30
CA GLU A 9 -2.17 3.95 3.54
C GLU A 9 -2.01 4.27 2.05
N LEU A 10 -2.46 3.33 1.21
CA LEU A 10 -2.80 3.55 -0.19
C LEU A 10 -4.32 3.55 -0.31
N ASN A 11 -4.90 4.68 -0.67
CA ASN A 11 -6.34 4.84 -0.80
C ASN A 11 -6.73 4.85 -2.30
N SER A 12 -7.60 3.91 -2.73
CA SER A 12 -8.01 3.85 -4.14
C SER A 12 -9.10 4.87 -4.53
N HIS A 13 -9.84 5.42 -3.57
CA HIS A 13 -10.81 6.49 -3.79
C HIS A 13 -10.10 7.82 -4.14
N SER A 14 -9.15 8.25 -3.31
CA SER A 14 -8.38 9.48 -3.50
C SER A 14 -7.16 9.33 -4.41
N LYS A 15 -6.68 8.10 -4.64
CA LYS A 15 -5.47 7.78 -5.42
C LYS A 15 -4.21 8.48 -4.90
N ASP A 16 -4.08 8.50 -3.59
CA ASP A 16 -2.94 9.06 -2.88
C ASP A 16 -2.31 8.01 -1.93
N PRO A 17 -1.05 8.22 -1.50
CA PRO A 17 -0.08 9.20 -2.04
C PRO A 17 0.46 8.83 -3.43
N ASP A 18 1.22 9.74 -4.05
CA ASP A 18 1.81 9.52 -5.38
C ASP A 18 2.89 8.41 -5.39
N ARG A 19 3.15 7.86 -6.58
CA ARG A 19 4.09 6.74 -6.78
C ARG A 19 5.51 7.03 -6.28
N TYR A 20 6.01 8.26 -6.45
CA TYR A 20 7.36 8.60 -6.01
C TYR A 20 7.44 8.50 -4.48
N PHE A 21 6.44 9.04 -3.78
CA PHE A 21 6.36 8.95 -2.33
C PHE A 21 6.25 7.50 -1.86
N VAL A 22 5.36 6.71 -2.46
CA VAL A 22 5.17 5.28 -2.13
C VAL A 22 6.49 4.51 -2.27
N ARG A 23 7.17 4.65 -3.42
CA ARG A 23 8.46 3.98 -3.66
C ARG A 23 9.49 4.38 -2.60
N ARG A 24 9.56 5.67 -2.23
CA ARG A 24 10.51 6.12 -1.22
C ARG A 24 10.21 5.57 0.18
N CYS A 25 8.94 5.34 0.51
CA CYS A 25 8.54 4.71 1.76
C CYS A 25 8.87 3.21 1.78
N LEU A 26 8.62 2.50 0.69
CA LEU A 26 9.00 1.09 0.53
C LEU A 26 10.51 0.89 0.67
N GLU A 27 11.33 1.72 0.01
CA GLU A 27 12.80 1.71 0.15
C GLU A 27 13.28 1.93 1.60
N LYS A 28 12.45 2.53 2.46
CA LYS A 28 12.74 2.77 3.88
C LYS A 28 12.17 1.68 4.79
N GLY A 29 11.54 0.65 4.24
CA GLY A 29 10.92 -0.45 5.01
C GLY A 29 9.59 -0.06 5.64
N ALA A 30 8.80 0.81 5.01
CA ALA A 30 7.44 1.10 5.47
C ALA A 30 6.50 -0.07 5.17
N THR A 31 5.69 -0.46 6.16
CA THR A 31 4.51 -1.31 5.96
C THR A 31 3.44 -0.51 5.21
N ILE A 32 2.72 -1.17 4.30
CA ILE A 32 1.64 -0.59 3.51
C ILE A 32 0.30 -1.11 4.01
N ALA A 33 -0.66 -0.20 4.20
CA ALA A 33 -2.06 -0.52 4.38
C ALA A 33 -2.81 -0.24 3.06
N ILE A 34 -3.71 -1.14 2.68
CA ILE A 34 -4.55 -0.97 1.49
C ILE A 34 -5.99 -0.70 1.93
N GLY A 35 -6.57 0.39 1.45
CA GLY A 35 -7.94 0.79 1.74
C GLY A 35 -8.65 1.20 0.46
N THR A 36 -9.87 0.73 0.28
CA THR A 36 -10.71 1.17 -0.83
C THR A 36 -11.49 2.44 -0.51
N ASP A 37 -11.69 2.73 0.78
CA ASP A 37 -12.45 3.89 1.28
C ASP A 37 -13.78 4.09 0.54
N SER A 38 -14.44 2.96 0.29
CA SER A 38 -15.53 2.90 -0.68
C SER A 38 -16.80 3.54 -0.17
N HIS A 39 -17.42 4.33 -1.05
CA HIS A 39 -18.77 4.86 -0.84
C HIS A 39 -19.82 4.13 -1.67
N SER A 40 -19.41 3.12 -2.46
CA SER A 40 -20.31 2.23 -3.20
C SER A 40 -19.88 0.76 -3.12
N PRO A 41 -20.82 -0.20 -3.30
CA PRO A 41 -20.51 -1.63 -3.28
C PRO A 41 -19.52 -2.08 -4.36
N GLU A 42 -19.50 -1.40 -5.51
CA GLU A 42 -18.63 -1.73 -6.64
C GLU A 42 -17.16 -1.46 -6.30
N GLU A 43 -16.89 -0.45 -5.47
CA GLU A 43 -15.55 -0.06 -5.05
C GLU A 43 -15.00 -0.93 -3.91
N PHE A 44 -15.87 -1.53 -3.09
CA PHE A 44 -15.49 -2.23 -1.85
C PHE A 44 -14.45 -3.34 -2.06
N GLY A 45 -14.49 -4.01 -3.22
CA GLY A 45 -13.60 -5.11 -3.57
C GLY A 45 -12.56 -4.79 -4.64
N ASP A 46 -12.49 -3.56 -5.14
CA ASP A 46 -11.56 -3.22 -6.22
C ASP A 46 -10.19 -2.80 -5.68
N PHE A 47 -9.28 -3.76 -5.60
CA PHE A 47 -7.87 -3.56 -5.25
C PHE A 47 -6.94 -3.41 -6.47
N SER A 48 -7.49 -3.19 -7.66
CA SER A 48 -6.68 -3.08 -8.89
C SER A 48 -5.73 -1.89 -8.86
N TYR A 49 -6.13 -0.79 -8.22
CA TYR A 49 -5.27 0.37 -7.99
C TYR A 49 -4.05 0.01 -7.13
N HIS A 50 -4.27 -0.64 -5.99
CA HIS A 50 -3.20 -1.01 -5.06
C HIS A 50 -2.22 -1.98 -5.70
N SER A 51 -2.74 -3.01 -6.37
CA SER A 51 -1.92 -3.98 -7.11
C SER A 51 -1.05 -3.29 -8.17
N ARG A 52 -1.63 -2.38 -8.96
CA ARG A 52 -0.88 -1.61 -9.96
C ARG A 52 0.18 -0.70 -9.32
N MET A 53 -0.18 0.05 -8.28
CA MET A 53 0.74 0.98 -7.60
C MET A 53 1.96 0.23 -7.02
N LEU A 54 1.73 -0.91 -6.37
CA LEU A 54 2.80 -1.75 -5.80
C LEU A 54 3.69 -2.34 -6.91
N ALA A 55 3.09 -2.88 -7.97
CA ALA A 55 3.85 -3.41 -9.11
C ALA A 55 4.69 -2.32 -9.79
N GLU A 56 4.16 -1.12 -9.96
CA GLU A 56 4.89 0.05 -10.51
C GLU A 56 6.01 0.55 -9.58
N CYS A 57 5.95 0.22 -8.28
CA CYS A 57 7.03 0.45 -7.32
C CYS A 57 8.05 -0.70 -7.27
N GLY A 58 7.85 -1.76 -8.06
CA GLY A 58 8.75 -2.92 -8.12
C GLY A 58 8.48 -3.99 -7.07
N VAL A 59 7.33 -3.97 -6.40
CA VAL A 59 6.91 -4.99 -5.44
C VAL A 59 6.40 -6.21 -6.21
N THR A 60 6.97 -7.39 -5.94
CA THR A 60 6.50 -8.65 -6.51
C THR A 60 5.48 -9.34 -5.60
N GLU A 61 4.90 -10.45 -6.05
CA GLU A 61 3.98 -11.24 -5.22
C GLU A 61 4.67 -11.81 -3.98
N GLU A 62 5.94 -12.20 -4.09
CA GLU A 62 6.75 -12.71 -2.99
C GLU A 62 7.06 -11.64 -1.93
N ASP A 63 7.06 -10.37 -2.32
CA ASP A 63 7.30 -9.25 -1.42
C ASP A 63 6.04 -8.89 -0.59
N LEU A 64 4.85 -9.28 -1.04
CA LEU A 64 3.58 -8.81 -0.46
C LEU A 64 3.48 -9.08 1.05
N GLU A 65 3.92 -10.25 1.50
CA GLU A 65 3.94 -10.59 2.93
C GLU A 65 4.80 -9.60 3.73
N ALA A 66 5.97 -9.22 3.22
CA ALA A 66 6.85 -8.27 3.90
C ALA A 66 6.34 -6.83 3.81
N VAL A 67 5.57 -6.50 2.77
CA VAL A 67 5.06 -5.16 2.51
C VAL A 67 3.80 -4.86 3.31
N LEU A 68 2.84 -5.79 3.42
CA LEU A 68 1.56 -5.48 4.09
C LEU A 68 1.52 -5.91 5.57
N TRP A 69 2.48 -6.72 6.03
CA TRP A 69 2.52 -7.19 7.43
C TRP A 69 3.84 -6.82 8.10
N ASP A 70 3.73 -6.30 9.33
CA ASP A 70 4.89 -6.15 10.21
C ASP A 70 5.21 -7.52 10.82
N LYS A 71 6.40 -8.07 10.51
CA LYS A 71 6.84 -9.42 10.93
C LYS A 71 7.17 -9.55 12.43
N THR A 72 6.91 -8.53 13.24
CA THR A 72 7.21 -8.57 14.68
C THR A 72 6.08 -9.09 15.56
N HIS A 73 4.92 -9.48 15.01
CA HIS A 73 3.81 -10.10 15.75
C HIS A 73 3.13 -11.22 14.95
#